data_AF-A0A087M3G0-F1
#
_entry.id   AF-A0A087M3G0-F1
#
_cell.length_a   1.000
_cell.length_b   1.000
_cell.length_c   1.000
_cell.angle_alpha   90.00
_cell.angle_beta   90.00
_cell.angle_gamma   90.00
#
_symmetry.space_group_name_H-M   'P 1'
#
loop_
_entity.id
_entity.type
_entity.pdbx_description
1 polymer ?
#
loop_
_entity_poly.entity_id
_entity_poly.type
_entity_poly.pdbx_seq_one_letter_code
_entity_poly.pdbx_strand_id
1 'polypeptide(L)'
;MVGSRPGDVQMKQRLNCSVPGCTRTRGDRKGDVLGPYIEWICADHWKLVPRWMKAARNRARRRLRRAESILATVAMVEAWTTVHETARRADAAQWRLWKRLKRAAIERSVGL
;
A
#
# COMPACT_ATOMS: atom_id res chain seq x y z
N MET A 1 -9.80 -15.37 -38.80
CA MET A 1 -8.74 -15.58 -37.80
C MET A 1 -8.00 -14.25 -37.63
N VAL A 2 -8.37 -13.46 -36.62
CA VAL A 2 -7.76 -12.14 -36.38
C VAL A 2 -6.69 -12.33 -35.30
N GLY A 3 -5.43 -12.33 -35.72
CA GLY A 3 -4.29 -12.44 -34.81
C GLY A 3 -4.09 -11.13 -34.05
N SER A 4 -4.39 -11.13 -32.75
CA SER A 4 -3.95 -10.08 -31.84
C SER A 4 -2.42 -10.07 -31.77
N ARG A 5 -1.82 -8.93 -32.07
CA ARG A 5 -0.36 -8.76 -32.15
C ARG A 5 0.26 -8.82 -30.74
N PRO A 6 1.36 -9.58 -30.54
CA PRO A 6 2.13 -9.53 -29.31
C PRO A 6 2.99 -8.26 -29.31
N GLY A 7 2.52 -7.18 -28.70
CA GLY A 7 3.28 -5.92 -28.71
C GLY A 7 2.59 -4.71 -28.10
N ASP A 8 1.66 -4.88 -27.16
CA ASP A 8 1.20 -3.75 -26.35
C ASP A 8 2.40 -3.19 -25.57
N VAL A 9 2.91 -2.05 -26.03
CA VAL A 9 3.92 -1.27 -25.34
C VAL A 9 3.33 -0.88 -24.00
N GLN A 10 3.61 -1.69 -22.98
CA GLN A 10 3.18 -1.46 -21.63
C GLN A 10 3.80 -0.14 -21.17
N MET A 11 3.03 0.95 -21.23
CA MET A 11 3.45 2.24 -20.72
C MET A 11 3.76 2.05 -19.24
N LYS A 12 5.05 1.98 -18.91
CA LYS A 12 5.54 1.81 -17.54
C LYS A 12 5.02 2.98 -16.73
N GLN A 13 3.96 2.75 -15.96
CA GLN A 13 3.38 3.80 -15.15
C GLN A 13 4.43 4.21 -14.12
N ARG A 14 4.73 5.51 -14.07
CA ARG A 14 5.61 6.07 -13.04
C ARG A 14 4.71 6.75 -12.02
N LEU A 15 4.77 6.27 -10.79
CA LEU A 15 4.06 6.84 -9.66
C LEU A 15 4.89 7.96 -9.04
N ASN A 16 4.32 9.16 -8.94
CA ASN A 16 4.95 10.29 -8.27
C ASN A 16 4.90 10.13 -6.75
N CYS A 17 5.89 10.68 -6.06
CA CYS A 17 5.84 10.79 -4.61
C CYS A 17 4.65 11.66 -4.19
N SER A 18 3.90 11.23 -3.18
CA SER A 18 2.69 11.90 -2.71
C SER A 18 2.95 13.17 -1.89
N VAL A 19 4.20 13.65 -1.83
CA VAL A 19 4.61 14.82 -1.07
C VAL A 19 4.70 16.00 -2.04
N PRO A 20 4.01 17.14 -1.78
CA PRO A 20 4.02 18.30 -2.66
C PRO A 20 5.45 18.78 -2.97
N GLY A 21 5.72 19.14 -4.22
CA GLY A 21 7.03 19.60 -4.67
C GLY A 21 8.09 18.49 -4.85
N CYS A 22 7.80 17.23 -4.46
CA CYS A 22 8.72 16.13 -4.69
C CYS A 22 8.68 15.66 -6.16
N THR A 23 9.81 15.73 -6.85
CA THR A 23 9.94 15.26 -8.25
C THR A 23 10.29 13.78 -8.38
N ARG A 24 10.42 13.07 -7.26
CA ARG A 24 10.78 11.64 -7.29
C ARG A 24 9.63 10.81 -7.79
N THR A 25 9.98 9.83 -8.60
CA THR A 25 9.04 8.89 -9.20
C THR A 25 9.50 7.45 -8.99
N ARG A 26 8.55 6.52 -8.97
CA ARG A 26 8.79 5.09 -8.88
C ARG A 26 8.07 4.42 -10.06
N GLY A 27 8.81 3.72 -10.91
CA GLY A 27 8.21 2.83 -11.90
C GLY A 27 7.86 1.46 -11.29
N ASP A 28 7.24 0.62 -12.11
CA ASP A 28 6.99 -0.78 -11.78
C ASP A 28 8.29 -1.47 -11.31
N ARG A 29 8.20 -2.24 -10.23
CA ARG A 29 9.27 -3.15 -9.78
C ARG A 29 8.77 -4.58 -9.90
N LYS A 30 9.69 -5.53 -10.08
CA LYS A 30 9.38 -6.97 -10.21
C LYS A 30 8.44 -7.40 -9.06
N GLY A 31 7.18 -7.70 -9.40
CA GLY A 31 6.15 -8.19 -8.48
C GLY A 31 5.29 -7.12 -7.77
N ASP A 32 5.49 -5.83 -8.04
CA ASP A 32 4.66 -4.74 -7.48
C ASP A 32 4.07 -3.95 -8.66
N VAL A 33 2.99 -4.50 -9.24
CA VAL A 33 2.24 -3.87 -10.34
C VAL A 33 1.59 -2.62 -9.80
N LEU A 34 1.92 -1.46 -10.37
CA LEU A 34 1.29 -0.21 -9.97
C LEU A 34 -0.15 -0.19 -10.48
N GLY A 35 -1.11 -0.33 -9.56
CA GLY A 35 -2.52 -0.13 -9.84
C GLY A 35 -2.89 1.36 -9.84
N PRO A 36 -4.01 1.72 -10.50
CA PRO A 36 -4.63 3.01 -10.25
C PRO A 36 -4.93 3.13 -8.75
N TYR A 37 -4.81 4.33 -8.18
CA TYR A 37 -5.01 4.63 -6.75
C TYR A 37 -3.92 4.17 -5.78
N ILE A 38 -2.81 3.60 -6.24
CA ILE A 38 -1.65 3.37 -5.37
C ILE A 38 -0.96 4.69 -5.07
N GLU A 39 -0.77 5.00 -3.80
CA GLU A 39 0.02 6.15 -3.36
C GLU A 39 1.40 5.70 -2.90
N TRP A 40 2.41 6.54 -3.11
CA TRP A 40 3.79 6.24 -2.73
C TRP A 40 4.47 7.45 -2.10
N ILE A 41 5.29 7.19 -1.07
CA ILE A 41 6.17 8.19 -0.45
C ILE A 41 7.61 7.73 -0.73
N CYS A 42 8.43 8.61 -1.27
CA CYS A 42 9.81 8.31 -1.60
C CYS A 42 10.66 8.04 -0.34
N ALA A 43 11.83 7.42 -0.53
CA ALA A 43 12.68 7.00 0.59
C ALA A 43 13.09 8.16 1.51
N ASP A 44 13.29 9.37 0.99
CA ASP A 44 13.72 10.50 1.80
C ASP A 44 12.60 11.09 2.65
N HIS A 45 11.41 11.28 2.07
CA HIS A 45 10.25 11.68 2.86
C HIS A 45 9.81 10.57 3.84
N TRP A 46 10.01 9.30 3.48
CA TRP A 46 9.77 8.21 4.42
C TRP A 46 10.69 8.28 5.64
N LYS A 47 11.92 8.77 5.53
CA LYS A 47 12.83 8.94 6.68
C LYS A 47 12.26 9.92 7.71
N LEU A 48 11.59 11.00 7.26
CA LEU A 48 10.99 12.03 8.11
C LEU A 48 9.84 11.51 8.99
N VAL A 49 9.17 10.45 8.54
CA VAL A 49 8.05 9.86 9.28
C VAL A 49 8.54 9.27 10.62
N PRO A 50 7.90 9.58 11.76
CA PRO A 50 8.32 9.08 13.07
C PRO A 50 8.37 7.56 13.16
N ARG A 51 9.40 7.03 13.84
CA ARG A 51 9.62 5.57 13.99
C ARG A 51 8.42 4.85 14.62
N TRP A 52 7.75 5.47 15.59
CA TRP A 52 6.59 4.88 16.25
C TRP A 52 5.39 4.70 15.31
N MET A 53 5.16 5.62 14.37
CA MET A 53 4.11 5.49 13.37
C MET A 53 4.44 4.36 12.38
N LYS A 54 5.71 4.26 11.96
CA LYS A 54 6.20 3.13 11.13
C LYS A 54 5.98 1.80 11.84
N ALA A 55 6.29 1.74 13.14
CA ALA A 55 6.05 0.56 13.98
C ALA A 55 4.56 0.22 14.09
N ALA A 56 3.68 1.22 14.23
CA ALA A 56 2.24 1.02 14.25
C ALA A 56 1.71 0.42 12.92
N ARG A 57 2.14 0.96 11.77
CA ARG A 57 1.82 0.38 10.45
C ARG A 57 2.34 -1.04 10.31
N ASN A 58 3.57 -1.31 10.74
CA ASN A 58 4.13 -2.66 10.67
C ASN A 58 3.35 -3.65 11.54
N ARG A 59 2.90 -3.23 12.73
CA ARG A 59 2.01 -4.05 13.58
C ARG A 59 0.66 -4.32 12.91
N ALA A 60 0.01 -3.29 12.35
CA ALA A 60 -1.25 -3.44 11.62
C ALA A 60 -1.11 -4.39 10.41
N ARG A 61 -0.06 -4.21 9.61
CA ARG A 61 0.22 -5.06 8.45
C ARG A 61 0.49 -6.52 8.84
N ARG A 62 1.17 -6.77 9.97
CA ARG A 62 1.35 -8.15 10.48
C ARG A 62 0.02 -8.79 10.88
N ARG A 63 -0.91 -8.01 11.48
CA ARG A 63 -2.26 -8.48 11.80
C ARG A 63 -3.07 -8.82 10.55
N LEU A 64 -3.04 -7.94 9.54
CA LEU A 64 -3.72 -8.19 8.26
C LEU A 64 -3.21 -9.49 7.61
N ARG A 65 -1.89 -9.64 7.46
CA ARG A 65 -1.30 -10.87 6.90
C ARG A 65 -1.66 -12.13 7.68
N ARG A 66 -1.75 -12.03 9.01
CA ARG A 66 -2.20 -13.16 9.84
C ARG A 66 -3.67 -13.49 9.56
N ALA A 67 -4.54 -12.49 9.45
CA ALA A 67 -5.94 -12.69 9.09
C ALA A 67 -6.10 -13.27 7.67
N GLU A 68 -5.36 -12.76 6.70
CA GLU A 68 -5.32 -13.28 5.31
C GLU A 68 -4.81 -14.73 5.26
N SER A 69 -3.78 -15.06 6.03
CA SER A 69 -3.28 -16.44 6.13
C SER A 69 -4.34 -17.37 6.72
N ILE A 70 -5.09 -16.93 7.73
CA ILE A 70 -6.20 -17.72 8.29
C ILE A 70 -7.31 -17.86 7.24
N LEU A 71 -7.68 -16.79 6.52
CA LEU A 71 -8.67 -16.85 5.43
C LEU A 71 -8.30 -17.86 4.36
N ALA A 72 -7.03 -17.88 3.95
CA ALA A 72 -6.54 -18.81 2.95
C ALA A 72 -6.68 -20.28 3.39
N THR A 73 -6.63 -20.55 4.70
CA THR A 73 -6.75 -21.91 5.26
C THR A 73 -8.20 -22.29 5.58
N VAL A 74 -9.03 -21.35 6.03
CA VAL A 74 -10.40 -21.60 6.52
C VAL A 74 -11.44 -21.47 5.39
N ALA A 75 -11.02 -21.65 4.14
CA ALA A 75 -11.81 -21.38 2.93
C ALA A 75 -13.12 -22.19 2.77
N MET A 76 -13.47 -23.07 3.72
CA MET A 76 -14.60 -24.01 3.61
C MET A 76 -15.61 -24.01 4.79
N VAL A 77 -15.54 -23.12 5.77
CA VAL A 77 -16.36 -23.22 7.01
C VAL A 77 -17.11 -21.93 7.34
N GLU A 78 -18.22 -22.03 8.11
CA GLU A 78 -19.06 -20.95 8.68
C GLU A 78 -18.29 -19.74 9.26
N ALA A 79 -17.02 -19.94 9.65
CA ALA A 79 -16.12 -18.90 10.12
C ALA A 79 -15.67 -17.88 9.04
N TRP A 80 -15.98 -18.11 7.75
CA TRP A 80 -15.57 -17.23 6.65
C TRP A 80 -15.99 -15.77 6.87
N THR A 81 -17.23 -15.53 7.33
CA THR A 81 -17.76 -14.18 7.55
C THR A 81 -16.96 -13.43 8.62
N THR A 82 -16.68 -14.08 9.75
CA THR A 82 -15.91 -13.48 10.86
C THR A 82 -14.49 -13.16 10.44
N VAL A 83 -13.78 -14.11 9.83
CA VAL A 83 -12.38 -13.87 9.43
C VAL A 83 -12.33 -12.79 8.33
N HIS A 84 -13.29 -12.78 7.40
CA HIS A 84 -13.34 -11.77 6.34
C HIS A 84 -13.65 -10.37 6.88
N GLU A 85 -14.51 -10.26 7.90
CA GLU A 85 -14.73 -9.00 8.61
C GLU A 85 -13.47 -8.54 9.36
N THR A 86 -12.74 -9.44 10.03
CA THR A 86 -11.49 -9.07 10.68
C THR A 86 -10.43 -8.58 9.70
N ALA A 87 -10.32 -9.19 8.52
CA ALA A 87 -9.45 -8.73 7.45
C ALA A 87 -9.87 -7.34 6.95
N ARG A 88 -11.16 -7.11 6.68
CA ARG A 88 -11.69 -5.78 6.32
C ARG A 88 -11.38 -4.71 7.37
N ARG A 89 -11.58 -5.02 8.66
CA ARG A 89 -11.26 -4.10 9.77
C ARG A 89 -9.75 -3.81 9.85
N ALA A 90 -8.92 -4.81 9.62
CA ALA A 90 -7.46 -4.67 9.60
C ALA A 90 -6.97 -3.83 8.41
N ASP A 91 -7.56 -4.02 7.23
CA ASP A 91 -7.28 -3.21 6.03
C ASP A 91 -7.69 -1.75 6.24
N ALA A 92 -8.92 -1.51 6.72
CA ALA A 92 -9.38 -0.16 7.05
C ALA A 92 -8.50 0.54 8.10
N ALA A 93 -7.99 -0.21 9.09
CA ALA A 93 -7.03 0.31 10.06
C ALA A 93 -5.68 0.65 9.41
N GLN A 94 -5.19 -0.18 8.47
CA GLN A 94 -3.99 0.11 7.71
C GLN A 94 -4.16 1.38 6.88
N TRP A 95 -5.31 1.56 6.22
CA TRP A 95 -5.61 2.75 5.42
C TRP A 95 -5.65 4.03 6.26
N ARG A 96 -6.29 3.99 7.44
CA ARG A 96 -6.27 5.12 8.38
C ARG A 96 -4.87 5.48 8.85
N LEU A 97 -4.03 4.47 9.14
CA LEU A 97 -2.62 4.69 9.49
C LEU A 97 -1.83 5.28 8.33
N TRP A 98 -2.08 4.83 7.10
CA TRP A 98 -1.46 5.38 5.89
C TRP A 98 -1.74 6.88 5.75
N LYS A 99 -2.99 7.32 5.89
CA LYS A 99 -3.33 8.74 5.86
C LYS A 99 -2.55 9.57 6.88
N ARG A 100 -2.40 9.07 8.11
CA ARG A 100 -1.63 9.74 9.18
C ARG A 100 -0.14 9.81 8.85
N LEU A 101 0.44 8.72 8.32
CA LEU A 101 1.84 8.67 7.91
C LEU A 101 2.12 9.64 6.76
N LYS A 102 1.24 9.68 5.76
CA LYS A 102 1.33 10.61 4.63
C LYS A 102 1.27 12.05 5.10
N ARG A 103 0.31 12.38 5.97
CA ARG A 103 0.22 13.70 6.59
C ARG A 103 1.51 14.08 7.32
N ALA A 104 2.03 13.20 8.18
CA ALA A 104 3.28 13.44 8.90
C ALA A 104 4.48 13.61 7.95
N ALA A 105 4.53 12.87 6.84
CA ALA A 105 5.57 13.04 5.83
C ALA A 105 5.50 14.41 5.15
N ILE A 106 4.29 14.87 4.83
CA ILE A 106 4.05 16.18 4.20
C ILE A 106 4.40 17.30 5.17
N GLU A 107 3.84 17.29 6.39
CA GLU A 107 4.10 18.30 7.41
C GLU A 107 5.62 18.45 7.65
N ARG A 108 6.31 17.32 7.89
CA ARG A 108 7.75 17.34 8.15
C ARG A 108 8.59 17.76 6.95
N SER A 109 8.14 17.51 5.72
CA SER A 109 8.85 17.97 4.52
C SER A 109 8.79 19.48 4.31
N VAL A 110 7.77 20.15 4.85
CA VAL A 110 7.61 21.61 4.78
C VAL A 110 8.03 22.32 6.07
N GLY A 111 8.53 21.58 7.07
CA GLY A 111 8.99 22.13 8.34
C GLY A 111 7.91 22.33 9.42
N LEU A 112 6.76 21.67 9.29
CA LEU A 112 5.67 21.63 10.27
C LEU A 112 5.72 20.33 11.11
#